data_AF-A0A918U6Q9-F1
#
_entry.id   AF-A0A918U6Q9-F1
#
_cell.length_a   1.000
_cell.length_b   1.000
_cell.length_c   1.000
_cell.angle_alpha   90.00
_cell.angle_beta   90.00
_cell.angle_gamma   90.00
#
_symmetry.space_group_name_H-M   'P 1'
#
loop_
_entity.id
_entity.type
_entity.pdbx_description
1 polymer ?
#
loop_
_entity_poly.entity_id
_entity_poly.type
_entity_poly.pdbx_seq_one_letter_code
_entity_poly.pdbx_strand_id
1 'polypeptide(L)'
;MRKARHRLSRSGDRQLNSVLHTIAVVQIRMPNSPGHAYYQRKLPEGKPPKEAERCPKRRLADHVWCVMIANERQVKSLLDQAA
;
A
#
# COMPACT_ATOMS: atom_id res chain seq x y z
N MET A 1 12.27 25.88 8.28
CA MET A 1 11.33 25.44 7.21
C MET A 1 10.31 24.47 7.83
N ARG A 2 9.08 24.92 8.09
CA ARG A 2 8.06 24.14 8.81
C ARG A 2 7.46 23.12 7.84
N LYS A 3 7.94 21.86 7.84
CA LYS A 3 7.34 20.78 7.02
C LYS A 3 5.86 20.65 7.40
N ALA A 4 4.96 20.93 6.47
CA ALA A 4 3.53 20.75 6.64
C ALA A 4 3.24 19.25 6.82
N ARG A 5 3.07 18.82 8.07
CA ARG A 5 2.70 17.44 8.38
C ARG A 5 1.22 17.26 8.03
N HIS A 6 0.94 16.67 6.88
CA HIS A 6 -0.42 16.32 6.48
C HIS A 6 -0.98 15.31 7.50
N ARG A 7 -2.09 15.65 8.15
CA ARG A 7 -2.71 14.80 9.18
C ARG A 7 -3.11 13.46 8.56
N LEU A 8 -2.80 12.38 9.27
CA LEU A 8 -3.25 11.04 8.88
C LEU A 8 -4.78 10.99 9.04
N SER A 9 -5.49 10.60 7.99
CA SER A 9 -6.93 10.37 8.13
C SER A 9 -7.19 9.25 9.13
N ARG A 10 -8.19 9.43 10.01
CA ARG A 10 -8.67 8.40 10.95
C ARG A 10 -9.94 7.71 10.44
N SER A 11 -10.47 8.13 9.29
CA SER A 11 -11.64 7.51 8.65
C SER A 11 -11.23 6.32 7.77
N GLY A 12 -12.23 5.51 7.37
CA GLY A 12 -12.05 4.31 6.55
C GLY A 12 -12.13 3.00 7.35
N ASP A 13 -12.01 1.89 6.62
CA ASP A 13 -12.05 0.54 7.19
C ASP A 13 -10.81 0.26 8.06
N ARG A 14 -11.04 0.05 9.36
CA ARG A 14 -9.97 -0.19 10.33
C ARG A 14 -9.34 -1.56 10.20
N GLN A 15 -10.12 -2.57 9.80
CA GLN A 15 -9.62 -3.93 9.61
C GLN A 15 -8.71 -3.98 8.39
N LEU A 16 -9.16 -3.42 7.26
CA LEU A 16 -8.33 -3.34 6.05
C LEU A 16 -7.02 -2.58 6.32
N ASN A 17 -7.10 -1.42 6.97
CA ASN A 17 -5.91 -0.64 7.32
C ASN A 17 -4.95 -1.41 8.24
N SER A 18 -5.48 -2.21 9.18
CA SER A 18 -4.68 -3.07 10.06
C SER A 18 -3.95 -4.16 9.27
N VAL A 19 -4.66 -4.84 8.36
CA VAL A 19 -4.06 -5.89 7.52
C VAL A 19 -2.96 -5.32 6.63
N LEU A 20 -3.21 -4.18 5.96
CA LEU A 20 -2.20 -3.50 5.14
C LEU A 20 -0.97 -3.08 5.97
N HIS A 21 -1.18 -2.65 7.22
CA HIS A 21 -0.07 -2.35 8.12
C HIS A 21 0.76 -3.59 8.44
N THR A 22 0.12 -4.70 8.80
CA THR A 22 0.80 -5.97 9.11
C THR A 22 1.61 -6.47 7.92
N ILE A 23 1.01 -6.49 6.72
CA ILE A 23 1.70 -6.90 5.48
C ILE A 23 2.93 -6.02 5.23
N ALA A 24 2.79 -4.70 5.35
CA ALA A 24 3.90 -3.79 5.16
C ALA A 24 5.05 -4.05 6.15
N VAL A 25 4.74 -4.24 7.44
CA VAL A 25 5.76 -4.53 8.47
C VAL A 25 6.46 -5.85 8.20
N VAL A 26 5.71 -6.90 7.83
CA VAL A 26 6.27 -8.20 7.50
C VAL A 26 7.18 -8.10 6.27
N GLN A 27 6.74 -7.42 5.21
CA GLN A 27 7.59 -7.20 4.03
C GLN A 27 8.85 -6.41 4.37
N ILE A 28 8.75 -5.33 5.15
CA ILE A 28 9.93 -4.55 5.58
C ILE A 28 10.93 -5.42 6.36
N ARG A 29 10.47 -6.40 7.15
CA ARG A 29 11.35 -7.30 7.91
C ARG A 29 11.99 -8.40 7.05
N MET A 30 11.36 -8.79 5.94
CA MET A 30 11.83 -9.88 5.08
C MET A 30 12.78 -9.35 3.98
N PRO A 31 14.09 -9.67 4.02
CA PRO A 31 15.08 -9.08 3.10
C PRO A 31 14.81 -9.31 1.62
N ASN A 32 14.25 -10.48 1.27
CA ASN A 32 13.97 -10.88 -0.10
C ASN A 32 12.61 -10.38 -0.60
N SER A 33 11.89 -9.57 0.18
CA SER A 33 10.57 -9.09 -0.22
C SER A 33 10.65 -7.80 -1.06
N PRO A 34 9.71 -7.59 -1.99
CA PRO A 34 9.65 -6.36 -2.78
C PRO A 34 9.40 -5.12 -1.90
N GLY A 35 8.70 -5.27 -0.76
CA GLY A 35 8.49 -4.19 0.19
C GLY A 35 9.76 -3.78 0.94
N HIS A 36 10.67 -4.72 1.21
CA HIS A 36 11.98 -4.42 1.80
C HIS A 36 12.85 -3.61 0.83
N ALA A 37 12.98 -4.05 -0.42
CA ALA A 37 13.71 -3.32 -1.45
C ALA A 37 13.15 -1.90 -1.65
N TYR A 38 11.82 -1.76 -1.65
CA TYR A 38 11.17 -0.46 -1.76
C TYR A 38 11.42 0.44 -0.55
N TYR A 39 11.38 -0.12 0.67
CA TYR A 39 11.69 0.61 1.90
C TYR A 39 13.14 1.09 1.93
N GLN A 40 14.10 0.22 1.58
CA GLN A 40 15.52 0.56 1.50
C GLN A 40 15.79 1.70 0.51
N ARG A 41 15.13 1.70 -0.65
CA ARG A 41 15.20 2.79 -1.62
C ARG A 41 14.65 4.12 -1.09
N LYS A 42 13.74 4.10 -0.12
CA LYS A 42 13.11 5.29 0.47
C LYS A 42 13.86 5.86 1.68
N LEU A 43 14.75 5.08 2.31
CA LEU A 43 15.63 5.56 3.39
C LEU A 43 16.57 6.71 2.99
N PRO A 44 17.26 6.69 1.83
CA PRO A 44 18.17 7.77 1.44
C PRO A 44 17.46 9.09 1.09
N GLU A 45 16.12 9.12 0.98
CA GLU A 45 15.36 10.35 0.72
C GLU A 45 15.26 11.30 1.94
N GLY A 46 15.96 11.01 3.05
CA GLY A 46 16.00 11.88 4.24
C GLY A 46 14.66 11.96 4.99
N LYS A 47 13.76 11.00 4.74
CA LYS A 47 12.47 10.89 5.43
C LYS A 47 12.67 10.23 6.80
N PRO A 48 11.97 10.70 7.85
CA PRO A 48 11.99 9.99 9.12
C PRO A 48 11.49 8.55 8.92
N PRO A 49 11.99 7.56 9.69
CA PRO A 49 11.64 6.14 9.50
C PRO A 49 10.12 5.87 9.44
N LYS A 50 9.33 6.63 10.23
CA LYS A 50 7.87 6.57 10.23
C LYS A 50 7.21 7.03 8.93
N GLU A 51 7.84 7.92 8.16
CA GLU A 51 7.39 8.33 6.83
C GLU A 51 7.84 7.33 5.76
N ALA A 52 9.04 6.75 5.89
CA ALA A 52 9.50 5.69 5.02
C ALA A 52 8.58 4.47 5.09
N GLU A 53 8.10 4.09 6.28
CA GLU A 53 7.15 2.98 6.48
C GLU A 53 5.76 3.23 5.86
N ARG A 54 5.36 4.49 5.66
CA ARG A 54 4.08 4.83 5.02
C ARG A 54 4.10 4.58 3.52
N CYS A 55 5.26 4.66 2.88
CA CYS A 55 5.39 4.50 1.44
C CYS A 55 4.99 3.07 0.99
N PRO A 56 5.50 1.98 1.62
CA PRO A 56 5.04 0.62 1.33
C PRO A 56 3.54 0.42 1.57
N LYS A 57 2.98 0.95 2.67
CA LYS A 57 1.54 0.82 2.98
C LYS A 57 0.66 1.40 1.87
N ARG A 58 1.02 2.60 1.39
CA ARG A 58 0.28 3.26 0.31
C ARG A 58 0.40 2.49 -1.01
N ARG A 59 1.61 2.02 -1.34
CA ARG A 59 1.83 1.18 -2.52
C ARG A 59 1.01 -0.12 -2.49
N LEU A 60 0.87 -0.75 -1.32
CA LEU A 60 0.03 -1.94 -1.15
C LEU A 60 -1.46 -1.61 -1.37
N ALA A 61 -1.94 -0.50 -0.81
CA ALA A 61 -3.33 -0.07 -1.02
C ALA A 61 -3.62 0.20 -2.50
N ASP A 62 -2.72 0.92 -3.18
CA ASP A 62 -2.84 1.21 -4.62
C ASP A 62 -2.84 -0.09 -5.44
N HIS A 63 -1.99 -1.06 -5.08
CA HIS A 63 -1.94 -2.36 -5.75
C HIS A 63 -3.24 -3.16 -5.56
N VAL A 64 -3.75 -3.24 -4.33
CA VAL A 64 -5.01 -3.94 -4.03
C VAL A 64 -6.16 -3.30 -4.81
N TRP A 65 -6.22 -1.97 -4.86
CA TRP A 65 -7.22 -1.25 -5.65
C TRP A 65 -7.14 -1.61 -7.15
N CYS A 66 -5.94 -1.56 -7.74
CA CYS A 66 -5.76 -1.93 -9.14
C CYS A 66 -6.18 -3.38 -9.43
N VAL A 67 -5.85 -4.32 -8.54
CA VAL A 67 -6.25 -5.72 -8.66
C VAL A 67 -7.77 -5.88 -8.57
N MET A 68 -8.41 -5.22 -7.62
CA MET A 68 -9.87 -5.27 -7.46
C MET A 68 -10.60 -4.74 -8.69
N ILE A 69 -10.14 -3.61 -9.25
CA ILE A 69 -10.72 -3.03 -10.48
C ILE A 69 -10.49 -3.94 -11.69
N ALA A 70 -9.29 -4.52 -11.83
CA ALA A 70 -9.01 -5.46 -12.90
C ALA A 70 -9.93 -6.70 -12.81
N ASN A 71 -10.09 -7.24 -11.59
CA ASN A 71 -11.00 -8.35 -11.32
C ASN A 71 -12.46 -7.99 -11.64
N GLU A 72 -12.94 -6.82 -11.23
CA GLU A 72 -14.29 -6.37 -11.53
C GLU A 72 -14.55 -6.28 -13.04
N ARG A 73 -13.59 -5.74 -13.80
CA ARG A 73 -13.67 -5.66 -15.27
C ARG A 73 -13.67 -7.03 -15.92
N GLN A 74 -12.84 -7.95 -15.42
CA GLN A 74 -12.80 -9.32 -15.90
C GLN A 74 -14.13 -10.02 -15.67
N VAL A 75 -14.71 -9.91 -14.47
CA VAL A 75 -16.02 -10.49 -14.14
C VAL A 75 -17.10 -9.92 -15.05
N LYS A 76 -17.14 -8.60 -15.28
CA LYS A 76 -18.09 -7.97 -16.21
C LYS A 76 -17.96 -8.52 -17.63
N SER A 77 -16.73 -8.57 -18.16
CA SER A 77 -16.48 -9.13 -19.49
C SER A 77 -16.92 -10.59 -19.62
N LEU A 78 -16.79 -11.40 -18.57
CA LEU A 78 -17.23 -12.79 -18.58
C LEU A 78 -18.76 -12.91 -18.56
N LEU A 79 -19.44 -12.03 -17.82
CA LEU A 79 -20.90 -11.97 -17.78
C LEU A 79 -21.47 -11.49 -19.12
N ASP A 80 -20.84 -10.49 -19.74
CA ASP A 80 -21.24 -9.97 -21.05
C ASP A 80 -21.02 -10.99 -22.19
N GLN A 81 -20.05 -11.90 -22.05
CA GLN A 81 -19.81 -12.99 -23.00
C GLN A 81 -20.74 -14.19 -22.80
N ALA A 82 -21.32 -14.31 -21.60
CA ALA A 82 -22.24 -15.41 -21.24
C ALA A 82 -23.72 -15.05 -21.46
N ALA A 83 -24.01 -13.80 -21.82
CA ALA A 83 -25.33 -13.27 -22.17
C ALA A 83 -25.50 -13.19 -23.70
#